data_AF-A0A348YYL6-F1
#
_entry.id   AF-A0A348YYL6-F1
#
_cell.length_a   1.000
_cell.length_b   1.000
_cell.length_c   1.000
_cell.angle_alpha   90.00
_cell.angle_beta   90.00
_cell.angle_gamma   90.00
#
_symmetry.space_group_name_H-M   'P 1'
#
loop_
_entity.id
_entity.type
_entity.pdbx_description
1 polymer ?
#
loop_
_entity_poly.entity_id
_entity_poly.type
_entity_poly.pdbx_seq_one_letter_code
_entity_poly.pdbx_strand_id
1 'polypeptide(L)'
;MSDAIDEIKGLINEIHFKNRSVHVSYKFRTGYQVSRLVLIIGMTSTVKGCSILKAQILSYALDDEKLFNQIEWLLNNNSIGFIKAWKYNQLVSTAINYSNAYEITEYSNTGKIVLTEKGQKFFSEIMSDETLLSYEKSQLVKIKKRLSDTKLLNILQKGS
;
A
#
# COMPACT_ATOMS: atom_id res chain seq x y z
N MET A 1 -2.02 13.76 -53.02
CA MET A 1 -2.59 12.97 -51.89
C MET A 1 -1.81 11.68 -51.65
N SER A 2 -1.28 11.04 -52.72
CA SER A 2 -0.31 9.93 -52.61
C SER A 2 1.03 10.38 -52.01
N ASP A 3 1.54 11.54 -52.43
CA ASP A 3 2.89 12.00 -52.06
C ASP A 3 3.04 12.29 -50.56
N ALA A 4 2.00 12.84 -49.94
CA ALA A 4 1.98 13.10 -48.49
C ALA A 4 1.97 11.82 -47.65
N ILE A 5 1.38 10.73 -48.17
CA ILE A 5 1.36 9.43 -47.48
C ILE A 5 2.74 8.78 -47.55
N ASP A 6 3.44 8.92 -48.68
CA ASP A 6 4.77 8.34 -48.85
C ASP A 6 5.84 9.12 -48.08
N GLU A 7 5.68 10.44 -47.90
CA GLU A 7 6.50 11.26 -47.02
C GLU A 7 6.35 10.87 -45.54
N ILE A 8 5.12 10.61 -45.09
CA ILE A 8 4.85 10.11 -43.71
C ILE A 8 5.45 8.70 -43.50
N LYS A 9 5.36 7.82 -44.50
CA LYS A 9 5.98 6.48 -44.43
C LYS A 9 7.51 6.56 -44.37
N GLY A 10 8.12 7.50 -45.09
CA GLY A 10 9.55 7.79 -45.03
C GLY A 10 9.99 8.19 -43.62
N LEU A 11 9.22 9.08 -42.98
CA LEU A 11 9.47 9.51 -41.60
C LEU A 11 9.33 8.38 -40.57
N ILE A 12 8.37 7.46 -40.74
CA ILE A 12 8.16 6.32 -39.82
C ILE A 12 9.33 5.32 -39.86
N ASN A 13 9.97 5.15 -41.02
CA ASN A 13 11.08 4.20 -41.17
C ASN A 13 12.38 4.64 -40.46
N GLU A 14 12.47 5.90 -40.03
CA GLU A 14 13.61 6.43 -39.25
C GLU A 14 13.34 6.50 -37.74
N ILE A 15 12.13 6.18 -37.27
CA ILE A 15 11.80 6.21 -35.84
C ILE A 15 12.29 4.93 -35.16
N HIS A 16 13.52 4.97 -34.66
CA HIS A 16 14.05 3.92 -33.80
C HIS A 16 13.57 4.08 -32.35
N PHE A 17 12.51 3.35 -31.97
CA PHE A 17 12.13 3.21 -30.55
C PHE A 17 13.13 2.32 -29.80
N LYS A 18 14.19 2.93 -29.27
CA LYS A 18 15.09 2.25 -28.34
C LYS A 18 14.44 2.24 -26.96
N ASN A 19 13.89 1.09 -26.56
CA ASN A 19 13.41 0.88 -25.19
C ASN A 19 14.58 1.08 -24.21
N ARG A 20 14.66 2.26 -23.60
CA ARG A 20 15.65 2.53 -22.55
C ARG A 20 15.11 1.91 -21.27
N SER A 21 15.94 1.16 -20.54
CA SER A 21 15.59 0.68 -19.21
C SER A 21 15.19 1.88 -18.35
N VAL A 22 13.90 2.06 -18.11
CA VAL A 22 13.43 3.07 -17.18
C VAL A 22 13.69 2.50 -15.79
N HIS A 23 14.55 3.14 -15.02
CA HIS A 23 14.75 2.76 -13.62
C HIS A 23 13.43 2.98 -12.86
N VAL A 24 12.64 1.92 -12.72
CA VAL A 24 11.41 1.95 -11.92
C VAL A 24 11.82 2.03 -10.45
N SER A 25 11.48 3.14 -9.81
CA SER A 25 11.65 3.32 -8.36
C SER A 25 11.03 2.13 -7.63
N TYR A 26 11.68 1.66 -6.57
CA TYR A 26 11.25 0.50 -5.80
C TYR A 26 9.79 0.61 -5.34
N LYS A 27 9.30 1.83 -5.11
CA LYS A 27 7.92 2.12 -4.71
C LYS A 27 6.86 1.67 -5.72
N PHE A 28 7.19 1.53 -7.00
CA PHE A 28 6.23 1.06 -8.00
C PHE A 28 6.28 -0.45 -8.23
N ARG A 29 7.19 -1.15 -7.56
CA ARG A 29 7.34 -2.61 -7.73
C ARG A 29 6.24 -3.33 -6.96
N THR A 30 5.51 -4.20 -7.66
CA THR A 30 4.42 -5.00 -7.07
C THR A 30 4.88 -5.80 -5.87
N GLY A 31 6.06 -6.43 -5.94
CA GLY A 31 6.60 -7.21 -4.81
C GLY A 31 6.77 -6.36 -3.54
N TYR A 32 7.32 -5.16 -3.66
CA TYR A 32 7.45 -4.22 -2.54
C TYR A 32 6.08 -3.83 -1.96
N GLN A 33 5.09 -3.54 -2.81
CA GLN A 33 3.74 -3.18 -2.36
C GLN A 33 3.02 -4.36 -1.69
N VAL A 34 3.20 -5.58 -2.19
CA VAL A 34 2.68 -6.81 -1.54
C VAL A 34 3.35 -7.02 -0.19
N SER A 35 4.68 -6.88 -0.09
CA SER A 35 5.40 -6.98 1.19
C SER A 35 4.92 -5.93 2.19
N ARG A 36 4.74 -4.66 1.77
CA ARG A 36 4.16 -3.61 2.63
C ARG A 36 2.75 -3.94 3.08
N LEU A 37 1.89 -4.41 2.19
CA LEU A 37 0.52 -4.81 2.52
C LEU A 37 0.52 -5.91 3.58
N VAL A 38 1.34 -6.95 3.38
CA VAL A 38 1.51 -8.06 4.33
C VAL A 38 2.00 -7.55 5.68
N LEU A 39 3.00 -6.67 5.69
CA LEU A 39 3.52 -6.05 6.91
C LEU A 39 2.43 -5.25 7.65
N ILE A 40 1.67 -4.41 6.93
CA ILE A 40 0.58 -3.62 7.50
C ILE A 40 -0.47 -4.55 8.13
N ILE A 41 -0.92 -5.58 7.41
CA ILE A 41 -1.91 -6.52 7.91
C ILE A 41 -1.39 -7.24 9.15
N GLY A 42 -0.21 -7.85 9.05
CA GLY A 42 0.39 -8.67 10.12
C GLY A 42 0.75 -7.88 11.37
N MET A 43 1.15 -6.61 11.25
CA MET A 43 1.50 -5.80 12.42
C MET A 43 0.28 -5.17 13.09
N THR A 44 -0.71 -4.71 12.32
CA THR A 44 -1.75 -3.80 12.85
C THR A 44 -3.13 -4.44 12.96
N SER A 45 -3.30 -5.67 12.48
CA SER A 45 -4.60 -6.35 12.47
C SER A 45 -4.60 -7.55 13.42
N THR A 46 -5.78 -7.90 13.90
CA THR A 46 -6.00 -9.15 14.62
C THR A 46 -6.40 -10.24 13.64
N VAL A 47 -6.73 -11.43 14.15
CA VAL A 47 -7.31 -12.55 13.38
C VAL A 47 -8.54 -12.12 12.56
N LYS A 48 -9.23 -11.04 12.95
CA LYS A 48 -10.39 -10.48 12.22
C LYS A 48 -10.01 -9.75 10.92
N GLY A 49 -8.73 -9.58 10.62
CA GLY A 49 -8.26 -8.95 9.38
C GLY A 49 -8.21 -7.43 9.39
N CYS A 50 -7.79 -6.90 8.24
CA CYS A 50 -7.57 -5.50 7.93
C CYS A 50 -8.66 -4.98 6.98
N SER A 51 -9.28 -3.84 7.28
CA SER A 51 -10.12 -3.19 6.26
C SER A 51 -9.26 -2.64 5.11
N ILE A 52 -9.83 -2.63 3.90
CA ILE A 52 -9.20 -2.01 2.71
C ILE A 52 -8.84 -0.54 3.00
N LEU A 53 -9.73 0.18 3.67
CA LEU A 53 -9.52 1.57 4.07
C LEU A 53 -8.28 1.74 4.95
N LYS A 54 -8.11 0.86 5.95
CA LYS A 54 -6.92 0.88 6.82
C LYS A 54 -5.65 0.59 6.03
N ALA A 55 -5.67 -0.37 5.12
CA ALA A 55 -4.53 -0.67 4.25
C ALA A 55 -4.16 0.54 3.37
N GLN A 56 -5.15 1.20 2.76
CA GLN A 56 -4.95 2.39 1.93
C GLN A 56 -4.34 3.56 2.72
N ILE A 57 -4.93 3.89 3.87
CA ILE A 57 -4.47 5.02 4.69
C ILE A 57 -3.08 4.77 5.25
N LEU A 58 -2.82 3.57 5.79
CA LEU A 58 -1.50 3.25 6.32
C LEU A 58 -0.44 3.21 5.23
N SER A 59 -0.76 2.69 4.05
CA SER A 59 0.17 2.76 2.93
C SER A 59 0.50 4.19 2.54
N TYR A 60 -0.49 5.10 2.53
CA TYR A 60 -0.25 6.51 2.25
C TYR A 60 0.54 7.19 3.39
N ALA A 61 0.18 6.96 4.65
CA ALA A 61 0.84 7.54 5.81
C ALA A 61 2.30 7.11 5.92
N LEU A 62 2.64 5.88 5.53
CA LEU A 62 4.03 5.44 5.47
C LEU A 62 4.84 6.18 4.39
N ASP A 63 4.21 6.82 3.41
CA ASP A 63 4.87 7.68 2.43
C ASP A 63 4.79 9.19 2.81
N ASP A 64 3.96 9.56 3.80
CA ASP A 64 3.71 10.93 4.26
C ASP A 64 3.89 11.05 5.78
N GLU A 65 5.08 11.47 6.19
CA GLU A 65 5.46 11.60 7.60
C GLU A 65 4.53 12.53 8.39
N LYS A 66 4.00 13.60 7.76
CA LYS A 66 3.08 14.52 8.44
C LYS A 66 1.78 13.81 8.78
N LEU A 67 1.25 13.06 7.83
CA LEU A 67 0.05 12.26 8.09
C LEU A 67 0.31 11.19 9.15
N PHE A 68 1.45 10.51 9.08
CA PHE A 68 1.81 9.49 10.06
C PHE A 68 1.85 10.06 11.47
N ASN A 69 2.56 11.17 11.66
CA ASN A 69 2.67 11.86 12.95
C ASN A 69 1.31 12.36 13.44
N GLN A 70 0.43 12.81 12.53
CA GLN A 70 -0.94 13.18 12.89
C GLN A 70 -1.74 11.98 13.40
N ILE A 71 -1.67 10.83 12.72
CA ILE A 71 -2.33 9.58 13.16
C ILE A 71 -1.79 9.16 14.52
N GLU A 72 -0.46 9.14 14.70
CA GLU A 72 0.17 8.79 15.96
C GLU A 72 -0.29 9.71 17.10
N TRP A 73 -0.28 11.02 16.89
CA TRP A 73 -0.74 11.99 17.87
C TRP A 73 -2.21 11.78 18.26
N LEU A 74 -3.10 11.56 17.29
CA LEU A 74 -4.52 11.30 17.55
C LEU A 74 -4.73 10.01 18.34
N LEU A 75 -3.96 8.96 18.03
CA LEU A 75 -4.00 7.70 18.78
C LEU A 75 -3.48 7.88 20.22
N ASN A 76 -2.41 8.64 20.42
CA ASN A 76 -1.80 8.86 21.73
C ASN A 76 -2.70 9.70 22.66
N ASN A 77 -3.38 10.70 22.12
CA ASN A 77 -4.27 11.58 22.89
C ASN A 77 -5.72 11.09 22.95
N ASN A 78 -5.98 9.86 22.47
CA ASN A 78 -7.33 9.30 22.31
C ASN A 78 -8.32 10.25 21.61
N SER A 79 -7.80 11.21 20.82
CA SER A 79 -8.55 12.35 20.31
C SER A 79 -9.27 11.99 19.01
N ILE A 80 -10.39 12.65 18.78
CA ILE A 80 -11.11 12.63 17.50
C ILE A 80 -10.60 13.82 16.71
N GLY A 81 -10.10 13.58 15.50
CA GLY A 81 -9.58 14.61 14.63
C GLY A 81 -10.08 14.42 13.22
N PHE A 82 -9.64 15.30 12.32
CA PHE A 82 -9.91 15.16 10.89
C PHE A 82 -8.58 14.94 10.15
N ILE A 83 -8.45 13.80 9.49
CA ILE A 83 -7.41 13.58 8.49
C ILE A 83 -7.88 14.20 7.19
N LYS A 84 -7.42 15.43 6.92
CA LYS A 84 -7.87 16.23 5.77
C LYS A 84 -7.31 15.77 4.43
N ALA A 85 -6.19 15.05 4.42
CA ALA A 85 -5.49 14.73 3.18
C ALA A 85 -4.90 13.31 3.23
N TRP A 86 -5.68 12.34 2.77
CA TRP A 86 -5.16 11.07 2.27
C TRP A 86 -5.71 10.84 0.88
N LYS A 87 -4.95 10.13 0.03
CA LYS A 87 -5.35 9.82 -1.33
C LYS A 87 -5.40 8.31 -1.51
N TYR A 88 -6.42 7.85 -2.20
CA TYR A 88 -6.51 6.47 -2.65
C TYR A 88 -5.33 6.15 -3.58
N ASN A 89 -4.72 4.97 -3.38
CA ASN A 89 -3.58 4.52 -4.16
C ASN A 89 -3.91 3.23 -4.93
N GLN A 90 -3.87 3.31 -6.26
CA GLN A 90 -4.14 2.18 -7.13
C GLN A 90 -3.11 1.04 -7.00
N LEU A 91 -1.87 1.35 -6.59
CA LEU A 91 -0.83 0.33 -6.36
C LEU A 91 -1.19 -0.56 -5.18
N VAL A 92 -1.86 -0.02 -4.16
CA VAL A 92 -2.33 -0.80 -3.01
C VAL A 92 -3.43 -1.76 -3.43
N SER A 93 -4.38 -1.32 -4.26
CA SER A 93 -5.44 -2.19 -4.78
C SER A 93 -4.89 -3.26 -5.71
N THR A 94 -3.88 -2.91 -6.50
CA THR A 94 -3.13 -3.86 -7.31
C THR A 94 -2.43 -4.90 -6.43
N ALA A 95 -1.76 -4.46 -5.35
CA ALA A 95 -1.11 -5.36 -4.40
C ALA A 95 -2.10 -6.31 -3.70
N ILE A 96 -3.30 -5.83 -3.33
CA ILE A 96 -4.38 -6.67 -2.77
C ILE A 96 -4.80 -7.76 -3.76
N ASN A 97 -4.99 -7.40 -5.02
CA ASN A 97 -5.37 -8.36 -6.06
C ASN A 97 -4.27 -9.41 -6.29
N TYR A 98 -3.01 -8.98 -6.40
CA TYR A 98 -1.88 -9.90 -6.55
C TYR A 98 -1.71 -10.80 -5.32
N SER A 99 -1.77 -10.24 -4.11
CA SER A 99 -1.63 -11.05 -2.89
C SER A 99 -2.76 -12.07 -2.75
N ASN A 100 -3.97 -11.73 -3.22
CA ASN A 100 -5.06 -12.69 -3.26
C ASN A 100 -4.86 -13.78 -4.32
N ALA A 101 -4.45 -13.41 -5.54
CA ALA A 101 -4.17 -14.38 -6.60
C ALA A 101 -3.02 -15.35 -6.25
N TYR A 102 -2.03 -14.88 -5.49
CA TYR A 102 -0.93 -15.72 -5.00
C TYR A 102 -1.23 -16.43 -3.67
N GLU A 103 -2.47 -16.41 -3.19
CA GLU A 103 -2.89 -17.04 -1.94
C GLU A 103 -2.11 -16.57 -0.70
N ILE A 104 -1.57 -15.35 -0.74
CA ILE A 104 -0.92 -14.69 0.40
C ILE A 104 -1.99 -14.08 1.31
N THR A 105 -3.06 -13.56 0.72
CA THR A 105 -4.20 -12.98 1.42
C THR A 105 -5.50 -13.56 0.93
N GLU A 106 -6.52 -13.51 1.78
CA GLU A 106 -7.90 -13.82 1.39
C GLU A 106 -8.87 -12.82 2.02
N TYR A 107 -10.11 -12.81 1.52
CA TYR A 107 -11.19 -12.06 2.13
C TYR A 107 -11.89 -12.93 3.17
N SER A 108 -11.92 -12.46 4.41
CA SER A 108 -12.78 -13.04 5.45
C SER A 108 -14.26 -12.88 5.10
N ASN A 109 -15.12 -13.60 5.81
CA ASN A 109 -16.59 -13.49 5.71
C ASN A 109 -17.13 -12.06 5.95
N THR A 110 -16.32 -11.17 6.55
CA THR A 110 -16.67 -9.76 6.79
C THR A 110 -16.17 -8.80 5.70
N GLY A 111 -15.56 -9.33 4.63
CA GLY A 111 -14.96 -8.52 3.56
C GLY A 111 -13.60 -7.90 3.91
N LYS A 112 -13.07 -8.18 5.11
CA LYS A 112 -11.71 -7.76 5.51
C LYS A 112 -10.65 -8.68 4.94
N ILE A 113 -9.46 -8.13 4.69
CA ILE A 113 -8.30 -8.86 4.20
C ILE A 113 -7.60 -9.54 5.37
N VAL A 114 -7.37 -10.84 5.28
CA VAL A 114 -6.59 -11.62 6.25
C VAL A 114 -5.39 -12.28 5.56
N LEU A 115 -4.34 -12.57 6.31
CA LEU A 115 -3.22 -13.38 5.83
C LEU A 115 -3.61 -14.86 5.91
N THR A 116 -3.38 -15.59 4.82
CA THR A 116 -3.45 -17.06 4.81
C THR A 116 -2.26 -17.65 5.55
N GLU A 117 -2.17 -18.98 5.69
CA GLU A 117 -0.96 -19.62 6.23
C GLU A 117 0.31 -19.24 5.45
N LYS A 118 0.23 -19.18 4.12
CA LYS A 118 1.31 -18.72 3.24
C LYS A 118 1.66 -17.25 3.51
N GLY A 119 0.64 -16.40 3.69
CA GLY A 119 0.85 -15.00 4.05
C GLY A 119 1.48 -14.81 5.42
N GLN A 120 1.15 -15.65 6.40
CA GLN A 120 1.78 -15.62 7.73
C GLN A 120 3.25 -16.02 7.67
N LYS A 121 3.59 -17.07 6.90
CA LYS A 121 5.00 -17.45 6.66
C LYS A 121 5.78 -16.30 6.02
N PHE A 122 5.22 -15.69 4.99
CA PHE A 122 5.85 -14.54 4.33
C PHE A 122 5.99 -13.32 5.28
N PHE A 123 4.99 -13.07 6.12
CA PHE A 123 5.10 -12.05 7.17
C PHE A 123 6.24 -12.35 8.15
N SER A 124 6.39 -13.60 8.60
CA SER A 124 7.49 -14.02 9.47
C SER A 124 8.86 -13.83 8.81
N GLU A 125 9.01 -14.19 7.53
CA GLU A 125 10.22 -13.96 6.75
C GLU A 125 10.56 -12.46 6.69
N ILE A 126 9.57 -11.61 6.35
CA ILE A 126 9.75 -10.15 6.36
C ILE A 126 10.21 -9.68 7.74
N MET A 127 9.59 -10.15 8.82
CA MET A 127 9.93 -9.73 10.18
C MET A 127 11.32 -10.18 10.62
N SER A 128 11.80 -11.33 10.13
CA SER A 128 13.12 -11.88 10.46
C SER A 128 14.29 -11.12 9.81
N ASP A 129 14.06 -10.48 8.67
CA ASP A 129 15.07 -9.64 8.00
C ASP A 129 15.05 -8.22 8.56
N GLU A 130 16.05 -7.83 9.34
CA GLU A 130 16.12 -6.51 9.97
C GLU A 130 16.28 -5.35 8.96
N THR A 131 16.78 -5.64 7.75
CA THR A 131 17.06 -4.63 6.72
C THR A 131 15.82 -4.34 5.88
N LEU A 132 14.99 -5.36 5.63
CA LEU A 132 13.79 -5.25 4.81
C LEU A 132 12.70 -4.43 5.53
N LEU A 133 12.17 -3.41 4.85
CA LEU A 133 11.08 -2.55 5.35
C LEU A 133 11.37 -1.97 6.75
N SER A 134 12.64 -1.70 7.06
CA SER A 134 13.08 -1.23 8.37
C SER A 134 12.39 0.07 8.79
N TYR A 135 12.23 1.01 7.86
CA TYR A 135 11.49 2.25 8.07
C TYR A 135 10.02 1.96 8.40
N GLU A 136 9.32 1.18 7.58
CA GLU A 136 7.90 0.88 7.78
C GLU A 136 7.66 0.13 9.08
N LYS A 137 8.52 -0.83 9.43
CA LYS A 137 8.49 -1.52 10.72
C LYS A 137 8.60 -0.53 11.87
N SER A 138 9.59 0.36 11.83
CA SER A 138 9.83 1.34 12.89
C SER A 138 8.62 2.25 13.12
N GLN A 139 7.94 2.66 12.04
CA GLN A 139 6.73 3.47 12.11
C GLN A 139 5.56 2.65 12.66
N LEU A 140 5.26 1.48 12.08
CA LEU A 140 4.12 0.66 12.47
C LEU A 140 4.19 0.17 13.92
N VAL A 141 5.40 -0.07 14.47
CA VAL A 141 5.58 -0.39 15.90
C VAL A 141 4.98 0.69 16.80
N LYS A 142 5.06 1.98 16.42
CA LYS A 142 4.54 3.09 17.21
C LYS A 142 3.03 3.01 17.39
N ILE A 143 2.29 2.52 16.39
CA ILE A 143 0.82 2.59 16.36
C ILE A 143 0.11 1.22 16.52
N LYS A 144 0.80 0.10 16.27
CA LYS A 144 0.19 -1.23 16.05
C LYS A 144 -0.82 -1.70 17.11
N LYS A 145 -0.60 -1.41 18.39
CA LYS A 145 -1.50 -1.84 19.49
C LYS A 145 -2.73 -0.95 19.68
N ARG A 146 -2.71 0.26 19.12
CA ARG A 146 -3.73 1.30 19.36
C ARG A 146 -4.66 1.52 18.16
N LEU A 147 -4.28 1.01 16.99
CA LEU A 147 -4.99 1.26 15.74
C LEU A 147 -5.91 0.09 15.34
N SER A 148 -7.14 0.11 15.84
CA SER A 148 -8.23 -0.72 15.31
C SER A 148 -8.90 -0.06 14.10
N ASP A 149 -9.60 -0.86 13.26
CA ASP A 149 -10.39 -0.29 12.15
C ASP A 149 -11.44 0.72 12.66
N THR A 150 -12.09 0.42 13.79
CA THR A 150 -13.05 1.33 14.42
C THR A 150 -12.39 2.63 14.88
N LYS A 151 -11.20 2.54 15.48
CA LYS A 151 -10.46 3.73 15.91
C LYS A 151 -10.05 4.58 14.73
N LEU A 152 -9.62 3.96 13.63
CA LEU A 152 -9.31 4.66 12.39
C LEU A 152 -10.54 5.35 11.80
N LEU A 153 -11.69 4.67 11.74
CA LEU A 153 -12.94 5.27 11.27
C LEU A 153 -13.34 6.49 12.11
N ASN A 154 -13.22 6.40 13.44
CA ASN A 154 -13.50 7.53 14.33
C ASN A 154 -12.57 8.73 14.08
N ILE A 155 -11.32 8.47 13.69
CA ILE A 155 -10.35 9.51 13.30
C ILE A 155 -10.69 10.14 11.92
N LEU A 156 -11.53 9.50 11.12
CA LEU A 156 -11.90 9.99 9.78
C LEU A 156 -13.26 10.71 9.76
N GLN A 157 -14.17 10.39 10.67
CA GLN A 157 -15.60 10.75 10.60
C GLN A 157 -15.99 12.17 11.05
N LYS A 158 -15.12 13.18 10.98
CA LYS A 158 -15.56 14.59 11.10
C LYS A 158 -15.03 15.47 9.98
N GLY A 159 -15.62 15.28 8.80
CA GLY A 159 -15.50 16.14 7.63
C GLY A 159 -16.85 16.24 6.94
N SER A 160 -17.85 16.74 7.66
CA SER A 160 -19.19 17.08 7.17
C SER A 160 -19.69 18.27 7.96
#